data_AF-A0A972IMQ3-F1
#
_entry.id   AF-A0A972IMQ3-F1
#
_cell.length_a   1.000
_cell.length_b   1.000
_cell.length_c   1.000
_cell.angle_alpha   90.00
_cell.angle_beta   90.00
_cell.angle_gamma   90.00
#
_symmetry.space_group_name_H-M   'P 1'
#
loop_
_entity.id
_entity.type
_entity.pdbx_description
1 polymer ?
#
loop_
_entity_poly.entity_id
_entity_poly.type
_entity_poly.pdbx_seq_one_letter_code
_entity_poly.pdbx_strand_id
1 'polypeptide(L)'
;MRARIVWIVLLTTVVLLGLGCKTTIIDPATQSRATYRMGKLTVEEPKDLHAVYAAAEKAMSDLGLKVVQRTKDELQAEVVARDAQDKKVLVRLLSITKDTTRVMVDVSPVEKAQRIYQAIHDNLGL
;
A
#
# COMPACT_ATOMS: atom_id res chain seq x y z
N MET A 1 -14.71 -6.54 -47.36
CA MET A 1 -13.42 -6.28 -46.66
C MET A 1 -13.51 -5.20 -45.58
N ARG A 2 -14.22 -4.09 -45.79
CA ARG A 2 -14.34 -2.99 -44.80
C ARG A 2 -14.96 -3.39 -43.44
N ALA A 3 -15.98 -4.25 -43.44
CA ALA A 3 -16.62 -4.73 -42.20
C ALA A 3 -15.66 -5.55 -41.32
N ARG A 4 -14.76 -6.36 -41.89
CA ARG A 4 -13.77 -7.13 -41.12
C ARG A 4 -12.77 -6.22 -40.40
N ILE A 5 -12.41 -5.10 -41.01
CA ILE A 5 -11.48 -4.12 -40.41
C ILE A 5 -12.14 -3.44 -39.21
N VAL A 6 -13.43 -3.08 -39.30
CA VAL A 6 -14.19 -2.48 -38.19
C VAL A 6 -14.27 -3.42 -36.99
N TRP A 7 -14.50 -4.71 -37.22
CA TRP A 7 -14.56 -5.70 -36.13
C TRP A 7 -13.21 -5.91 -35.45
N ILE A 8 -12.11 -5.91 -36.21
CA ILE A 8 -10.75 -6.04 -35.64
C ILE A 8 -10.40 -4.83 -34.78
N VAL A 9 -10.76 -3.62 -35.21
CA VAL A 9 -10.54 -2.38 -34.44
C VAL A 9 -11.39 -2.37 -33.16
N LEU A 10 -12.64 -2.82 -33.23
CA LEU A 10 -13.52 -2.91 -32.06
C LEU A 10 -12.96 -3.91 -31.02
N LEU A 11 -12.53 -5.09 -31.47
CA LEU A 11 -11.98 -6.14 -30.60
C LEU A 11 -10.66 -5.71 -29.93
N THR A 12 -9.79 -5.00 -30.65
CA THR A 12 -8.53 -4.47 -30.08
C THR A 12 -8.77 -3.39 -29.04
N THR A 13 -9.78 -2.53 -29.24
CA THR A 13 -10.13 -1.47 -28.27
C THR A 13 -10.65 -2.06 -26.95
N VAL A 14 -11.46 -3.12 -27.01
CA VAL A 14 -11.99 -3.80 -25.80
C VAL A 14 -10.89 -4.50 -24.99
N VAL A 15 -9.89 -5.07 -25.66
CA VAL A 15 -8.74 -5.71 -24.97
C VAL A 15 -7.88 -4.68 -24.23
N LEU A 16 -7.70 -3.48 -24.79
CA LEU A 16 -6.94 -2.39 -24.16
C LEU A 16 -7.64 -1.83 -22.91
N LEU A 17 -8.97 -1.81 -22.87
CA LEU A 17 -9.75 -1.37 -21.70
C LEU A 17 -9.70 -2.39 -20.54
N GLY A 18 -9.40 -3.67 -20.82
CA GLY A 18 -9.23 -4.71 -19.81
C GLY A 18 -7.88 -4.69 -19.09
N LEU A 19 -6.90 -3.94 -19.62
CA LEU A 19 -5.62 -3.69 -18.97
C LEU A 19 -5.79 -2.62 -17.89
N GLY A 20 -6.49 -2.97 -16.80
CA GLY A 20 -6.73 -2.05 -15.69
C GLY A 20 -5.46 -1.32 -15.26
N CYS A 21 -5.55 0.01 -15.10
CA CYS A 21 -4.45 0.88 -14.73
C CYS A 21 -3.76 0.38 -13.45
N LYS A 22 -2.60 -0.27 -13.62
CA LYS A 22 -1.68 -0.53 -12.52
C LYS A 22 -0.81 0.70 -12.37
N THR A 23 -1.00 1.47 -11.31
CA THR A 23 -0.07 2.54 -10.95
C THR A 23 1.04 1.93 -10.12
N THR A 24 2.13 1.55 -10.78
CA THR A 24 3.41 1.33 -10.09
C THR A 24 3.96 2.69 -9.73
N ILE A 25 3.96 3.01 -8.44
CA ILE A 25 4.52 4.25 -7.94
C ILE A 25 5.95 3.91 -7.57
N ILE A 26 6.87 4.20 -8.48
CA ILE A 26 8.30 4.13 -8.17
C ILE A 26 8.60 5.43 -7.43
N ASP A 27 8.87 5.34 -6.13
CA ASP A 27 9.35 6.49 -5.39
C ASP A 27 10.83 6.70 -5.76
N PRO A 28 11.18 7.81 -6.44
CA PRO A 28 12.55 8.08 -6.87
C PRO A 28 13.51 8.27 -5.70
N ALA A 29 13.01 8.54 -4.48
CA ALA A 29 13.85 8.75 -3.30
C ALA A 29 14.35 7.44 -2.68
N THR A 30 13.54 6.36 -2.74
CA THR A 30 13.81 5.15 -1.95
C THR A 30 14.22 3.94 -2.80
N GLN A 31 14.09 4.01 -4.13
CA GLN A 31 14.20 2.86 -5.05
C GLN A 31 13.28 1.67 -4.71
N SER A 32 12.42 1.81 -3.68
CA SER A 32 11.47 0.80 -3.24
C SER A 32 10.29 0.76 -4.22
N ARG A 33 9.99 -0.45 -4.72
CA ARG A 33 8.85 -0.66 -5.63
C ARG A 33 7.54 -0.65 -4.81
N ALA A 34 6.92 0.51 -4.68
CA ALA A 34 5.56 0.60 -4.15
C ALA A 34 4.54 0.26 -5.24
N THR A 35 3.65 -0.70 -4.93
CA THR A 35 2.59 -1.11 -5.85
C THR A 35 1.23 -0.78 -5.25
N TYR A 36 0.44 0.04 -5.94
CA TYR A 36 -0.95 0.29 -5.55
C TYR A 36 -1.90 -0.52 -6.43
N ARG A 37 -2.65 -1.44 -5.83
CA ARG A 37 -3.60 -2.29 -6.54
C ARG A 37 -4.82 -2.59 -5.68
N MET A 38 -6.02 -2.38 -6.23
CA MET A 38 -7.29 -2.70 -5.57
C MET A 38 -7.43 -2.08 -4.17
N GLY A 39 -7.05 -0.81 -4.00
CA GLY A 39 -7.16 -0.11 -2.71
C GLY A 39 -6.00 -0.35 -1.74
N LYS A 40 -4.99 -1.12 -2.17
CA LYS A 40 -3.89 -1.56 -1.30
C LYS A 40 -2.56 -1.08 -1.85
N LEU A 41 -1.80 -0.37 -1.03
CA LEU A 41 -0.41 -0.02 -1.27
C LEU A 41 0.47 -1.09 -0.63
N THR A 42 1.34 -1.73 -1.41
CA THR A 42 2.28 -2.75 -0.92
C THR A 42 3.71 -2.34 -1.23
N VAL A 43 4.57 -2.38 -0.21
CA VAL A 43 6.00 -2.07 -0.30
C VAL A 43 6.80 -3.06 0.54
N GLU A 44 8.07 -3.27 0.20
CA GLU A 44 9.01 -4.06 1.00
C GLU A 44 10.05 -3.12 1.59
N GLU A 45 10.21 -3.16 2.91
CA GLU A 45 11.13 -2.31 3.66
C GLU A 45 12.27 -3.18 4.22
N PRO A 46 13.55 -2.76 4.08
CA PRO A 46 14.71 -3.50 4.56
C PRO A 46 14.93 -3.27 6.07
N LYS A 47 13.90 -3.52 6.86
CA LYS A 47 13.89 -3.42 8.34
C LYS A 47 13.11 -4.59 8.94
N ASP A 48 13.44 -4.92 10.18
CA ASP A 48 12.76 -5.96 10.94
C ASP A 48 11.30 -5.57 11.27
N LEU A 49 10.48 -6.59 11.53
CA LEU A 49 9.05 -6.43 11.80
C LEU A 49 8.77 -5.52 13.00
N HIS A 50 9.62 -5.55 14.03
CA HIS A 50 9.38 -4.78 15.25
C HIS A 50 9.65 -3.30 15.04
N ALA A 51 10.73 -2.94 14.34
CA ALA A 51 11.01 -1.56 13.95
C ALA A 51 9.89 -0.98 13.08
N VAL A 52 9.48 -1.72 12.05
CA VAL A 52 8.40 -1.29 11.14
C VAL A 52 7.06 -1.19 11.86
N TYR A 53 6.76 -2.10 12.80
CA TYR A 53 5.55 -2.02 13.62
C TYR A 53 5.52 -0.77 14.50
N ALA A 54 6.62 -0.47 15.18
CA ALA A 54 6.71 0.72 16.03
C ALA A 54 6.56 2.00 15.20
N ALA A 55 7.20 2.06 14.03
CA ALA A 55 7.04 3.17 13.09
C ALA A 55 5.61 3.28 12.56
N ALA A 56 4.95 2.16 12.26
CA ALA A 56 3.56 2.12 11.83
C ALA A 56 2.58 2.64 12.89
N GLU A 57 2.74 2.21 14.13
CA GLU A 57 1.90 2.68 15.23
C GLU A 57 2.09 4.18 15.47
N LYS A 58 3.34 4.64 15.47
CA LYS A 58 3.68 6.05 15.66
C LYS A 58 3.13 6.92 14.52
N ALA A 59 3.33 6.50 13.27
CA ALA A 59 2.78 7.17 12.10
C ALA A 59 1.24 7.32 12.17
N MET A 60 0.53 6.29 12.61
CA MET A 60 -0.93 6.39 12.79
C MET A 60 -1.31 7.42 13.85
N SER A 61 -0.59 7.45 14.97
CA SER A 61 -0.80 8.43 16.04
C SER A 61 -0.50 9.86 15.57
N ASP A 62 0.62 10.06 14.86
CA ASP A 62 1.05 11.36 14.35
C ASP A 62 0.05 11.93 13.32
N LEU A 63 -0.55 11.05 12.53
CA LEU A 63 -1.61 11.41 11.57
C LEU A 63 -2.99 11.58 12.23
N GLY A 64 -3.09 11.45 13.55
CA GLY A 64 -4.34 11.58 14.30
C GLY A 64 -5.35 10.46 14.03
N LEU A 65 -4.90 9.31 13.52
CA LEU A 65 -5.75 8.15 13.29
C LEU A 65 -6.01 7.43 14.62
N LYS A 66 -7.27 7.15 14.91
CA LYS A 66 -7.64 6.45 16.14
C LYS A 66 -7.38 4.96 15.98
N VAL A 67 -6.31 4.45 16.58
CA VAL A 67 -6.02 3.01 16.60
C VAL A 67 -7.09 2.28 17.42
N VAL A 68 -7.77 1.34 16.78
CA VAL A 68 -8.86 0.55 17.38
C VAL A 68 -8.42 -0.88 17.71
N GLN A 69 -7.45 -1.42 16.98
CA GLN A 69 -6.95 -2.77 17.21
C GLN A 69 -5.46 -2.84 16.87
N ARG A 70 -4.74 -3.60 17.71
CA ARG A 70 -3.34 -3.91 17.55
C ARG A 70 -3.19 -5.42 17.68
N THR A 71 -2.64 -6.04 16.66
CA THR A 71 -2.32 -7.46 16.67
C THR A 71 -0.86 -7.59 16.28
N LYS A 72 -0.08 -8.27 17.11
CA LYS A 72 1.34 -8.48 16.88
C LYS A 72 1.66 -9.95 17.16
N ASP A 73 2.31 -10.56 16.19
CA ASP A 73 2.78 -11.94 16.18
C ASP A 73 4.28 -11.93 15.83
N GLU A 74 4.95 -13.07 15.90
CA GLU A 74 6.38 -13.18 15.57
C GLU A 74 6.66 -12.94 14.07
N LEU A 75 5.72 -13.32 13.21
CA LEU A 75 5.88 -13.27 11.75
C LEU A 75 5.02 -12.19 11.08
N GLN A 76 4.03 -11.66 11.78
CA GLN A 76 3.06 -10.72 11.22
C GLN A 76 2.61 -9.70 12.26
N ALA A 77 2.23 -8.52 11.81
CA ALA A 77 1.56 -7.56 12.65
C ALA A 77 0.46 -6.83 11.88
N GLU A 78 -0.60 -6.46 12.58
CA GLU A 78 -1.72 -5.72 12.03
C GLU A 78 -2.05 -4.55 12.97
N VAL A 79 -2.19 -3.37 12.37
CA VAL A 79 -2.67 -2.17 13.06
C VAL A 79 -3.92 -1.70 12.33
N VAL A 80 -5.03 -1.67 13.06
CA VAL A 80 -6.31 -1.17 12.56
C VAL A 80 -6.58 0.16 13.21
N ALA A 81 -6.82 1.18 12.40
CA ALA A 81 -7.23 2.49 12.85
C ALA A 81 -8.49 2.97 12.13
N ARG A 82 -9.09 4.03 12.66
CA ARG A 82 -10.18 4.76 12.03
C ARG A 82 -9.79 6.22 11.81
N ASP A 83 -10.16 6.75 10.66
CA ASP A 83 -9.98 8.16 10.35
C ASP A 83 -11.13 9.02 10.90
N ALA A 84 -11.03 10.34 10.71
CA ALA A 84 -12.06 11.30 11.15
C ALA A 84 -13.42 11.13 10.43
N GLN A 85 -13.47 10.38 9.33
CA GLN A 85 -14.70 10.03 8.60
C GLN A 85 -15.21 8.64 8.99
N ASP A 86 -14.69 8.07 10.08
CA ASP A 86 -14.97 6.72 10.57
C ASP A 86 -14.63 5.60 9.55
N LYS A 87 -13.78 5.90 8.57
CA LYS A 87 -13.32 4.90 7.60
C LYS A 87 -12.20 4.07 8.20
N LYS A 88 -12.24 2.77 7.93
CA LYS A 88 -11.22 1.82 8.35
C LYS A 88 -9.93 2.07 7.57
N VAL A 89 -8.83 2.17 8.31
CA VAL A 89 -7.45 2.18 7.81
C VAL A 89 -6.77 0.95 8.37
N LEU A 90 -6.21 0.12 7.49
CA LEU A 90 -5.60 -1.15 7.88
C LEU A 90 -4.15 -1.17 7.40
N VAL A 91 -3.22 -1.38 8.31
CA VAL A 91 -1.81 -1.63 7.98
C VAL A 91 -1.44 -3.04 8.41
N ARG A 92 -1.02 -3.84 7.44
CA ARG A 92 -0.53 -5.20 7.63
C ARG A 92 0.96 -5.25 7.36
N LEU A 93 1.67 -5.90 8.25
CA LEU A 93 3.11 -6.10 8.20
C LEU A 93 3.37 -7.59 8.18
N LEU A 94 4.20 -8.03 7.25
CA LEU A 94 4.59 -9.43 7.11
C LEU A 94 6.11 -9.52 7.07
N SER A 95 6.69 -10.30 7.99
CA SER A 95 8.12 -10.61 7.97
C SER A 95 8.42 -11.54 6.79
N ILE A 96 9.22 -11.06 5.83
CA ILE A 96 9.69 -11.86 4.68
C ILE A 96 11.02 -12.53 5.05
N THR A 97 11.91 -11.77 5.67
CA THR A 97 13.17 -12.22 6.25
C THR A 97 13.35 -11.54 7.61
N LYS A 98 14.39 -11.90 8.37
CA LYS A 98 14.68 -11.25 9.67
C LYS A 98 14.85 -9.73 9.56
N ASP A 99 15.32 -9.26 8.41
CA ASP A 99 15.66 -7.86 8.15
C ASP A 99 14.81 -7.25 7.03
N THR A 100 13.71 -7.90 6.63
CA THR A 100 12.85 -7.42 5.55
C THR A 100 11.39 -7.64 5.88
N THR A 101 10.63 -6.55 5.89
CA THR A 101 9.21 -6.55 6.22
C THR A 101 8.41 -6.01 5.05
N ARG A 102 7.40 -6.74 4.61
CA ARG A 102 6.43 -6.26 3.64
C ARG A 102 5.36 -5.45 4.37
N VAL A 103 5.20 -4.20 3.97
CA VAL A 103 4.20 -3.26 4.44
C VAL A 103 3.04 -3.22 3.45
N MET A 104 1.82 -3.43 3.93
CA MET A 104 0.61 -3.32 3.16
C MET A 104 -0.35 -2.34 3.83
N VAL A 105 -0.65 -1.23 3.16
CA VAL A 105 -1.61 -0.22 3.61
C VAL A 105 -2.88 -0.36 2.78
N ASP A 106 -3.97 -0.80 3.42
CA ASP A 106 -5.29 -0.95 2.82
C ASP A 106 -6.16 0.23 3.21
N VAL A 107 -6.20 1.22 2.30
CA VAL A 107 -6.95 2.46 2.44
C VAL A 107 -7.09 3.13 1.08
N SER A 108 -8.27 3.70 0.81
CA SER A 108 -8.53 4.51 -0.37
C SER A 108 -8.83 5.97 0.02
N PRO A 109 -8.42 6.97 -0.79
CA PRO A 109 -7.71 6.88 -2.07
C PRO A 109 -6.19 6.68 -1.92
N VAL A 110 -5.50 6.48 -3.06
CA VAL A 110 -4.04 6.23 -3.13
C VAL A 110 -3.22 7.29 -2.39
N GLU A 111 -3.60 8.57 -2.48
CA GLU A 111 -2.92 9.68 -1.81
C GLU A 111 -2.88 9.49 -0.28
N LYS A 112 -3.97 8.96 0.30
CA LYS A 112 -4.04 8.67 1.73
C LYS A 112 -3.12 7.51 2.10
N ALA A 113 -3.09 6.46 1.26
CA ALA A 113 -2.19 5.33 1.46
C ALA A 113 -0.71 5.76 1.40
N GLN A 114 -0.38 6.64 0.45
CA GLN A 114 0.97 7.21 0.30
C GLN A 114 1.36 8.04 1.51
N ARG A 115 0.48 8.92 2.01
CA ARG A 115 0.77 9.73 3.20
C ARG A 115 1.03 8.88 4.44
N ILE A 116 0.24 7.81 4.63
CA ILE A 116 0.46 6.88 5.73
C ILE A 116 1.80 6.20 5.57
N TYR A 117 2.08 5.63 4.38
CA TYR A 117 3.37 5.00 4.12
C TYR A 117 4.55 5.95 4.32
N GLN A 118 4.47 7.19 3.85
CA GLN A 118 5.51 8.19 4.01
C GLN A 118 5.77 8.51 5.49
N ALA A 119 4.71 8.67 6.30
CA ALA A 119 4.86 8.85 7.74
C ALA A 119 5.48 7.63 8.44
N ILE A 120 5.27 6.41 7.93
CA ILE A 120 5.96 5.20 8.42
C ILE A 120 7.44 5.27 8.06
N HIS A 121 7.74 5.62 6.81
CA HIS A 121 9.09 5.72 6.28
C HIS A 121 9.92 6.78 7.04
N ASP A 122 9.36 7.97 7.24
CA ASP A 122 9.98 9.05 8.01
C ASP A 122 10.28 8.62 9.46
N ASN A 123 9.37 7.85 10.07
CA ASN A 123 9.56 7.33 11.43
C ASN A 123 10.59 6.19 11.52
N LEU A 124 10.96 5.56 10.39
CA LEU A 124 12.09 4.62 10.30
C LEU A 124 13.45 5.34 10.15
N GLY A 125 13.44 6.66 9.92
CA GLY A 125 14.65 7.45 9.71
C GLY A 125 15.33 7.18 8.36
N LEU A 126 14.52 6.86 7.35
CA LEU A 126 14.94 6.62 5.96
C LEU A 126 14.62 7.84 5.08
#